data_AF-A0A4Y9QMX3-F1
#
_entry.id   AF-A0A4Y9QMX3-F1
#
_cell.length_a   1.000
_cell.length_b   1.000
_cell.length_c   1.000
_cell.angle_alpha   90.00
_cell.angle_beta   90.00
_cell.angle_gamma   90.00
#
_symmetry.space_group_name_H-M   'P 1'
#
loop_
_entity.id
_entity.type
_entity.pdbx_description
1 polymer ?
#
loop_
_entity_poly.entity_id
_entity_poly.type
_entity_poly.pdbx_seq_one_letter_code
_entity_poly.pdbx_strand_id
1 'polypeptide(L)'
;MSESQRRKYTQEEKNRIFDGEFMPHIDSMYNFAYRLTFDEDDAKDLVQDTYLKAYRFINSFEQGTNAKAWLFRILKNSFINEYRKKSKQPAKVDYQEVETYYNSDDVDFQGTTDLRADSVKDMLGDEISNALNALAVDFRTVIILADLEGFTYEEMAKILDIPIGTVRSRLHRARNLLKEKLRGYAQSMGYKTDEEE
;
A
#
# COMPACT_ATOMS: atom_id res chain seq x y z
N MET A 1 -19.56 28.72 -3.97
CA MET A 1 -19.33 28.56 -5.42
C MET A 1 -18.02 29.25 -5.76
N SER A 2 -16.99 28.46 -6.05
CA SER A 2 -15.78 28.91 -6.76
C SER A 2 -15.41 27.74 -7.66
N GLU A 3 -15.92 27.75 -8.89
CA GLU A 3 -15.33 26.95 -9.95
C GLU A 3 -13.98 27.57 -10.24
N SER A 4 -12.96 27.13 -9.50
CA SER A 4 -11.57 27.41 -9.81
C SER A 4 -11.35 26.97 -11.25
N GLN A 5 -11.15 27.94 -12.15
CA GLN A 5 -10.80 27.68 -13.54
C GLN A 5 -9.54 26.84 -13.54
N ARG A 6 -9.70 25.51 -13.70
CA ARG A 6 -8.56 24.59 -13.71
C ARG A 6 -7.59 25.05 -14.77
N ARG A 7 -6.37 25.40 -14.33
CA ARG A 7 -5.27 25.81 -15.20
C ARG A 7 -5.09 24.71 -16.25
N LYS A 8 -5.27 25.05 -17.53
CA LYS A 8 -4.98 24.11 -18.62
C LYS A 8 -3.49 24.21 -18.90
N TYR A 9 -2.72 23.23 -18.43
CA TYR A 9 -1.32 23.11 -18.80
C TYR A 9 -1.21 22.81 -20.30
N THR A 10 -0.25 23.46 -20.95
CA THR A 10 0.19 23.13 -22.30
C THR A 10 0.80 21.73 -22.32
N GLN A 11 0.91 21.14 -23.50
CA GLN A 11 1.48 19.79 -23.64
C GLN A 11 2.92 19.71 -23.13
N GLU A 12 3.72 20.75 -23.38
CA GLU A 12 5.10 20.83 -22.87
C GLU A 12 5.14 20.94 -21.34
N GLU A 13 4.29 21.76 -20.73
CA GLU A 13 4.22 21.88 -19.27
C GLU A 13 3.79 20.56 -18.63
N LYS A 14 2.85 19.85 -19.23
CA LYS A 14 2.44 18.51 -18.74
C LYS A 14 3.61 17.54 -18.73
N ASN A 15 4.40 17.50 -19.81
CA ASN A 15 5.58 16.64 -19.87
C ASN A 15 6.60 17.03 -18.80
N ARG A 16 6.88 18.33 -18.62
CA ARG A 16 7.79 18.80 -17.57
C ARG A 16 7.33 18.43 -16.16
N ILE A 17 6.04 18.58 -15.85
CA ILE A 17 5.48 18.16 -14.55
C ILE A 17 5.61 16.65 -14.39
N PHE A 18 5.25 15.88 -15.41
CA PHE A 18 5.30 14.43 -15.36
C PHE A 18 6.73 13.92 -15.11
N ASP A 19 7.70 14.39 -15.91
CA ASP A 19 9.08 13.98 -15.81
C ASP A 19 9.77 14.53 -14.54
N GLY A 20 9.45 15.77 -14.15
CA GLY A 20 10.11 16.46 -13.05
C GLY A 20 9.51 16.21 -11.67
N GLU A 21 8.18 16.03 -11.56
CA GLU A 21 7.49 15.87 -10.29
C GLU A 21 6.92 14.47 -10.08
N PHE A 22 6.56 13.72 -11.14
CA PHE A 22 5.92 12.41 -10.97
C PHE A 22 6.89 11.24 -11.11
N MET A 23 7.74 11.25 -12.14
CA MET A 23 8.70 10.17 -12.39
C MET A 23 9.68 9.91 -11.21
N PRO A 24 10.15 10.91 -10.45
CA PRO A 24 11.01 10.66 -9.29
C PRO A 24 10.38 9.79 -8.19
N HIS A 25 9.06 9.59 -8.22
CA HIS A 25 8.34 8.81 -7.22
C HIS A 25 8.05 7.36 -7.65
N ILE A 26 8.48 6.93 -8.84
CA ILE A 26 8.08 5.63 -9.41
C ILE A 26 8.46 4.45 -8.52
N ASP A 27 9.65 4.47 -7.91
CA ASP A 27 10.10 3.39 -7.02
C ASP A 27 9.27 3.33 -5.74
N SER A 28 8.95 4.49 -5.14
CA SER A 28 8.06 4.53 -3.97
C SER A 28 6.65 4.06 -4.31
N MET A 29 6.15 4.42 -5.49
CA MET A 29 4.85 3.99 -5.99
C MET A 29 4.81 2.47 -6.21
N TYR A 30 5.87 1.91 -6.79
CA TYR A 30 6.01 0.47 -6.97
C TYR A 30 6.11 -0.28 -5.64
N ASN A 31 6.97 0.16 -4.73
CA ASN A 31 7.11 -0.46 -3.41
C ASN A 31 5.79 -0.43 -2.62
N PHE A 32 5.04 0.67 -2.72
CA PHE A 32 3.71 0.77 -2.12
C PHE A 32 2.71 -0.19 -2.78
N ALA A 33 2.67 -0.24 -4.12
CA ALA A 33 1.81 -1.15 -4.87
C ALA A 33 2.10 -2.62 -4.52
N TYR A 34 3.38 -3.01 -4.53
CA TYR A 34 3.81 -4.37 -4.20
C TYR A 34 3.40 -4.77 -2.79
N ARG A 35 3.57 -3.88 -1.80
CA ARG A 35 3.12 -4.11 -0.41
C ARG A 35 1.58 -4.04 -0.25
N LEU A 36 0.84 -3.73 -1.31
CA LEU A 36 -0.63 -3.79 -1.32
C LEU A 36 -1.14 -5.02 -2.08
N THR A 37 -0.51 -5.40 -3.19
CA THR A 37 -0.95 -6.48 -4.08
C THR A 37 -0.31 -7.83 -3.72
N PHE A 38 0.94 -7.84 -3.24
CA PHE A 38 1.77 -9.03 -3.03
C PHE A 38 2.00 -9.86 -4.29
N ASP A 39 1.84 -9.20 -5.43
CA ASP A 39 2.05 -9.78 -6.74
C ASP A 39 2.76 -8.71 -7.58
N GLU A 40 3.87 -9.10 -8.19
CA GLU A 40 4.75 -8.21 -8.95
C GLU A 40 4.06 -7.70 -10.22
N ASP A 41 3.27 -8.53 -10.89
CA ASP A 41 2.58 -8.16 -12.12
C ASP A 41 1.41 -7.21 -11.82
N ASP A 42 0.58 -7.53 -10.82
CA ASP A 42 -0.47 -6.64 -10.32
C ASP A 42 0.11 -5.30 -9.83
N ALA A 43 1.29 -5.30 -9.20
CA ALA A 43 1.95 -4.08 -8.74
C ALA A 43 2.39 -3.20 -9.92
N LYS A 44 3.02 -3.80 -10.94
CA LYS A 44 3.45 -3.10 -12.16
C LYS A 44 2.24 -2.53 -12.91
N ASP A 45 1.18 -3.31 -13.06
CA ASP A 45 -0.06 -2.89 -13.72
C ASP A 45 -0.74 -1.73 -12.98
N LEU A 46 -0.84 -1.83 -11.65
CA LEU A 46 -1.40 -0.79 -10.81
C LEU A 46 -0.60 0.53 -10.90
N VAL A 47 0.73 0.44 -10.90
CA VAL A 47 1.60 1.62 -11.07
C VAL A 47 1.41 2.21 -12.46
N GLN A 48 1.41 1.39 -13.51
CA GLN A 48 1.22 1.85 -14.89
C GLN A 48 -0.13 2.58 -15.06
N ASP A 49 -1.24 1.96 -14.63
CA ASP A 49 -2.58 2.57 -14.70
C ASP A 49 -2.65 3.87 -13.87
N THR A 50 -1.96 3.91 -12.73
CA THR A 50 -1.84 5.12 -11.92
C THR A 50 -1.14 6.25 -12.67
N TYR A 51 0.00 6.00 -13.32
CA TYR A 51 0.72 7.03 -14.06
C TYR A 51 -0.03 7.48 -15.33
N LEU A 52 -0.73 6.57 -16.00
CA LEU A 52 -1.63 6.92 -17.11
C LEU A 52 -2.76 7.85 -16.64
N LYS A 53 -3.39 7.54 -15.49
CA LYS A 53 -4.41 8.40 -14.89
C LYS A 53 -3.82 9.74 -14.42
N ALA A 54 -2.65 9.73 -13.79
CA ALA A 54 -1.95 10.93 -13.36
C ALA A 54 -1.72 11.88 -14.54
N TYR A 55 -1.22 11.35 -15.66
CA TYR A 55 -1.03 12.13 -16.88
C TYR A 55 -2.36 12.65 -17.46
N ARG A 56 -3.39 11.80 -17.50
CA ARG A 56 -4.74 12.19 -17.96
C ARG A 56 -5.36 13.31 -17.11
N PHE A 57 -5.18 13.27 -15.80
CA PHE A 57 -5.76 14.20 -14.84
C PHE A 57 -4.79 15.29 -14.37
N ILE A 58 -3.65 15.46 -15.04
CA ILE A 58 -2.58 16.38 -14.66
C ILE A 58 -3.05 17.84 -14.54
N ASN A 59 -4.08 18.25 -15.28
CA ASN A 59 -4.69 19.59 -15.16
C ASN A 59 -5.43 19.82 -13.83
N SER A 60 -5.60 18.78 -13.01
CA SER A 60 -6.15 18.88 -11.65
C SER A 60 -5.07 18.83 -10.57
N PHE A 61 -3.82 18.58 -10.96
CA PHE A 61 -2.67 18.73 -10.07
C PHE A 61 -2.32 20.22 -9.96
N GLU A 62 -1.99 20.64 -8.76
CA GLU A 62 -1.55 22.01 -8.47
C GLU A 62 -0.05 21.98 -8.14
N GLN A 63 0.77 22.52 -9.03
CA GLN A 63 2.23 22.61 -8.82
C GLN A 63 2.55 23.32 -7.51
N GLY A 64 3.62 22.87 -6.84
CA GLY A 64 4.01 23.37 -5.51
C GLY A 64 3.24 22.72 -4.36
N THR A 65 2.26 21.86 -4.65
CA THR A 65 1.69 20.94 -3.66
C THR A 65 2.46 19.61 -3.65
N ASN A 66 2.15 18.72 -2.71
CA ASN A 66 2.86 17.44 -2.60
C ASN A 66 2.43 16.47 -3.72
N ALA A 67 3.26 16.39 -4.77
CA ALA A 67 3.09 15.48 -5.91
C ALA A 67 3.03 14.01 -5.47
N LYS A 68 3.92 13.58 -4.55
CA LYS A 68 3.92 12.23 -3.99
C LYS A 68 2.57 11.89 -3.37
N ALA A 69 2.04 12.73 -2.48
CA ALA A 69 0.73 12.48 -1.85
C ALA A 69 -0.42 12.45 -2.88
N TRP A 70 -0.37 13.30 -3.92
CA TRP A 70 -1.36 13.30 -4.98
C TRP A 70 -1.35 11.99 -5.79
N LEU A 71 -0.17 11.49 -6.14
CA LEU A 71 -0.01 10.21 -6.83
C LEU A 71 -0.50 9.03 -5.96
N PHE A 72 -0.14 8.99 -4.69
CA PHE A 72 -0.59 7.94 -3.76
C PHE A 72 -2.12 7.93 -3.60
N ARG A 73 -2.79 9.09 -3.64
CA ARG A 73 -4.25 9.17 -3.69
C ARG A 73 -4.81 8.48 -4.94
N ILE A 74 -4.20 8.70 -6.11
CA ILE A 74 -4.64 8.07 -7.37
C ILE A 74 -4.41 6.56 -7.32
N LEU A 75 -3.24 6.11 -6.84
CA LEU A 75 -2.90 4.69 -6.74
C LEU A 75 -3.87 3.96 -5.82
N LYS A 76 -4.07 4.46 -4.59
CA LYS A 76 -5.00 3.86 -3.62
C LYS A 76 -6.41 3.74 -4.18
N ASN A 77 -6.88 4.76 -4.90
CA ASN A 77 -8.20 4.72 -5.53
C ASN A 77 -8.25 3.71 -6.68
N SER A 78 -7.18 3.58 -7.46
CA SER A 78 -7.08 2.59 -8.54
C SER A 78 -7.09 1.17 -7.98
N PHE A 79 -6.31 0.91 -6.93
CA PHE A 79 -6.27 -0.36 -6.21
C PHE A 79 -7.63 -0.76 -5.66
N ILE A 80 -8.34 0.14 -4.95
CA ILE A 80 -9.68 -0.18 -4.41
C ILE A 80 -10.66 -0.54 -5.53
N ASN A 81 -10.60 0.16 -6.66
CA ASN A 81 -11.47 -0.11 -7.80
C ASN A 81 -11.19 -1.48 -8.42
N GLU A 82 -9.92 -1.87 -8.52
CA GLU A 82 -9.50 -3.16 -9.03
C GLU A 82 -9.83 -4.30 -8.06
N TYR A 83 -9.51 -4.14 -6.78
CA TYR A 83 -9.84 -5.08 -5.71
C TYR A 83 -11.36 -5.36 -5.67
N ARG A 84 -12.18 -4.31 -5.76
CA ARG A 84 -13.65 -4.46 -5.83
C ARG A 84 -14.12 -5.17 -7.10
N LYS A 85 -13.41 -5.02 -8.23
CA LYS A 85 -13.72 -5.75 -9.46
C LYS A 85 -13.35 -7.23 -9.31
N LYS A 86 -12.15 -7.55 -8.82
CA LYS A 86 -11.70 -8.93 -8.54
C LYS A 86 -12.65 -9.64 -7.58
N SER A 87 -13.12 -8.96 -6.53
CA SER A 87 -14.11 -9.50 -5.57
C SER A 87 -15.54 -9.65 -6.11
N LYS A 88 -15.92 -8.96 -7.20
CA LYS A 88 -17.27 -9.01 -7.80
C LYS A 88 -17.35 -9.84 -9.08
N GLN A 89 -16.22 -10.26 -9.63
CA GLN A 89 -16.21 -11.24 -10.71
C GLN A 89 -16.65 -12.59 -10.12
N PRO A 90 -17.51 -13.37 -10.80
CA PRO A 90 -17.67 -14.77 -10.45
C PRO A 90 -16.26 -15.35 -10.44
N ALA A 91 -15.89 -16.05 -9.36
CA ALA A 91 -14.59 -16.68 -9.22
C ALA A 91 -14.23 -17.27 -10.59
N LYS A 92 -13.14 -16.80 -11.20
CA LYS A 92 -12.51 -17.60 -12.25
C LYS A 92 -12.15 -18.88 -11.52
N VAL A 93 -13.00 -19.88 -11.68
CA VAL A 93 -12.78 -21.22 -11.15
C VAL A 93 -11.53 -21.69 -11.88
N ASP A 94 -10.39 -21.46 -11.26
CA ASP A 94 -9.30 -22.40 -11.40
C ASP A 94 -9.83 -23.69 -10.76
N TYR A 95 -9.79 -24.79 -11.51
CA TYR A 95 -10.55 -26.01 -11.21
C TYR A 95 -9.94 -26.85 -10.08
N GLN A 96 -9.22 -26.21 -9.16
CA GLN A 96 -8.66 -26.79 -7.95
C GLN A 96 -8.81 -25.78 -6.81
N GLU A 97 -9.30 -26.24 -5.66
CA GLU A 97 -9.59 -25.46 -4.45
C GLU A 97 -10.93 -24.69 -4.43
N VAL A 98 -12.02 -25.42 -4.66
CA VAL A 98 -13.31 -25.12 -4.03
C VAL A 98 -13.57 -26.16 -2.95
N GLU A 99 -12.90 -26.01 -1.82
CA GLU A 99 -13.35 -26.50 -0.52
C GLU A 99 -12.37 -25.97 0.52
N THR A 100 -12.77 -24.92 1.25
CA THR A 100 -12.55 -24.68 2.70
C THR A 100 -12.92 -23.22 2.98
N TYR A 101 -14.20 -22.91 2.78
CA TYR A 101 -14.81 -21.74 3.38
C TYR A 101 -15.43 -22.25 4.68
N TYR A 102 -14.89 -21.79 5.82
CA TYR A 102 -15.18 -22.19 7.20
C TYR A 102 -14.44 -23.45 7.72
N ASN A 103 -13.45 -23.18 8.59
CA ASN A 103 -12.63 -24.10 9.39
C ASN A 103 -11.37 -24.66 8.71
N SER A 104 -10.23 -24.03 8.97
CA SER A 104 -8.99 -24.73 9.35
C SER A 104 -7.93 -23.72 9.76
N ASP A 105 -7.38 -23.94 10.94
CA ASP A 105 -6.03 -23.50 11.32
C ASP A 105 -5.00 -24.04 10.32
N ASP A 106 -3.85 -23.36 10.26
CA ASP A 106 -2.63 -23.73 9.54
C ASP A 106 -2.70 -23.92 8.02
N VAL A 107 -2.18 -22.93 7.29
CA VAL A 107 -1.63 -23.15 5.95
C VAL A 107 -0.25 -22.49 5.87
N ASP A 108 0.78 -23.33 5.99
CA ASP A 108 2.19 -23.01 5.79
C ASP A 108 2.46 -22.88 4.28
N PHE A 109 2.74 -21.66 3.80
CA PHE A 109 3.15 -21.42 2.42
C PHE A 109 4.66 -21.24 2.37
N GLN A 110 5.39 -22.35 2.19
CA GLN A 110 6.82 -22.32 1.92
C GLN A 110 7.08 -22.02 0.45
N GLY A 111 7.30 -20.73 0.14
CA GLY A 111 7.94 -20.30 -1.10
C GLY A 111 9.46 -20.35 -0.96
N THR A 112 10.11 -21.30 -1.64
CA THR A 112 11.57 -21.48 -1.60
C THR A 112 12.30 -20.35 -2.35
N THR A 113 13.14 -19.59 -1.66
CA THR A 113 14.22 -18.80 -2.29
C THR A 113 15.53 -19.05 -1.53
N ASP A 114 16.51 -19.63 -2.21
CA ASP A 114 17.84 -19.98 -1.70
C ASP A 114 18.82 -18.83 -1.97
N LEU A 115 19.27 -18.08 -0.96
CA LEU A 115 20.55 -17.34 -0.94
C LEU A 115 21.05 -17.15 0.52
N ARG A 116 21.95 -18.03 0.93
CA ARG A 116 22.39 -18.31 2.33
C ARG A 116 23.38 -17.30 2.97
N ALA A 117 23.25 -16.00 2.76
CA ALA A 117 24.06 -15.00 3.50
C ALA A 117 23.35 -13.67 3.82
N ASP A 118 22.27 -13.31 3.12
CA ASP A 118 21.35 -12.20 3.44
C ASP A 118 20.18 -12.63 4.34
N SER A 119 20.16 -13.91 4.72
CA SER A 119 19.00 -14.61 5.27
C SER A 119 18.41 -13.98 6.52
N VAL A 120 19.18 -13.33 7.41
CA VAL A 120 18.58 -12.73 8.62
C VAL A 120 17.82 -11.44 8.31
N LYS A 121 18.30 -10.65 7.33
CA LYS A 121 17.66 -9.39 6.93
C LYS A 121 16.46 -9.64 6.01
N ASP A 122 16.58 -10.64 5.15
CA ASP A 122 15.46 -11.14 4.35
C ASP A 122 14.41 -11.83 5.21
N MET A 123 14.80 -12.65 6.21
CA MET A 123 13.85 -13.23 7.17
C MET A 123 13.16 -12.16 8.04
N LEU A 124 13.87 -11.10 8.45
CA LEU A 124 13.24 -9.93 9.09
C LEU A 124 12.21 -9.27 8.15
N GLY A 125 12.57 -9.15 6.87
CA GLY A 125 11.72 -8.59 5.82
C GLY A 125 10.48 -9.43 5.57
N ASP A 126 10.63 -10.76 5.54
CA ASP A 126 9.58 -11.73 5.30
C ASP A 126 8.59 -11.78 6.45
N GLU A 127 9.05 -11.81 7.71
CA GLU A 127 8.18 -11.84 8.89
C GLU A 127 7.39 -10.53 9.05
N ILE A 128 8.02 -9.38 8.79
CA ILE A 128 7.30 -8.09 8.77
C ILE A 128 6.29 -8.06 7.62
N SER A 129 6.65 -8.57 6.45
CA SER A 129 5.76 -8.61 5.29
C SER A 129 4.56 -9.55 5.53
N ASN A 130 4.80 -10.71 6.14
CA ASN A 130 3.78 -11.68 6.55
C ASN A 130 2.85 -11.11 7.63
N ALA A 131 3.40 -10.43 8.63
CA ALA A 131 2.60 -9.78 9.66
C ALA A 131 1.73 -8.64 9.09
N LEU A 132 2.26 -7.86 8.14
CA LEU A 132 1.48 -6.85 7.40
C LEU A 132 0.38 -7.49 6.55
N ASN A 133 0.65 -8.65 5.94
CA ASN A 133 -0.32 -9.42 5.15
C ASN A 133 -1.49 -9.95 5.95
N ALA A 134 -1.25 -10.35 7.19
CA ALA A 134 -2.30 -10.80 8.07
C ALA A 134 -3.28 -9.68 8.48
N LEU A 135 -2.95 -8.42 8.20
CA LEU A 135 -3.83 -7.27 8.48
C LEU A 135 -4.80 -7.03 7.33
N ALA A 136 -6.02 -6.62 7.70
CA ALA A 136 -6.96 -6.10 6.71
C ALA A 136 -6.33 -4.93 5.93
N VAL A 137 -6.62 -4.85 4.64
CA VAL A 137 -6.07 -3.87 3.70
C VAL A 137 -6.06 -2.45 4.26
N ASP A 138 -7.15 -2.01 4.90
CA ASP A 138 -7.26 -0.66 5.47
C ASP A 138 -6.26 -0.38 6.60
N PHE A 139 -5.91 -1.38 7.41
CA PHE A 139 -4.92 -1.28 8.48
C PHE A 139 -3.50 -1.34 7.93
N ARG A 140 -3.22 -2.27 7.01
CA ARG A 140 -1.94 -2.34 6.32
C ARG A 140 -1.61 -1.03 5.59
N THR A 141 -2.60 -0.46 4.89
CA THR A 141 -2.44 0.79 4.13
C THR A 141 -1.99 1.94 5.04
N VAL A 142 -2.60 2.13 6.21
CA VAL A 142 -2.21 3.24 7.10
C VAL A 142 -0.82 3.05 7.68
N ILE A 143 -0.39 1.82 7.95
CA ILE A 143 0.97 1.53 8.43
C ILE A 143 1.98 1.87 7.34
N ILE A 144 1.78 1.39 6.11
CA ILE A 144 2.72 1.65 5.01
C ILE A 144 2.84 3.16 4.76
N LEU A 145 1.71 3.89 4.72
CA LEU A 145 1.73 5.34 4.50
C LEU A 145 2.46 6.11 5.61
N ALA A 146 2.27 5.74 6.88
CA ALA A 146 2.87 6.45 8.01
C ALA A 146 4.32 6.01 8.27
N ASP A 147 4.53 4.71 8.46
CA ASP A 147 5.75 4.14 9.03
C ASP A 147 6.80 3.84 7.96
N LEU A 148 6.40 3.63 6.70
CA LEU A 148 7.33 3.30 5.61
C LEU A 148 7.50 4.50 4.65
N GLU A 149 6.42 5.17 4.29
CA GLU A 149 6.46 6.30 3.35
C GLU A 149 6.66 7.66 4.01
N GLY A 150 6.46 7.75 5.33
CA GLY A 150 6.70 8.95 6.14
C GLY A 150 5.67 10.08 5.95
N PHE A 151 4.45 9.78 5.50
CA PHE A 151 3.43 10.82 5.32
C PHE A 151 2.94 11.38 6.65
N THR A 152 2.66 12.69 6.65
CA THR A 152 1.97 13.34 7.76
C THR A 152 0.51 12.87 7.86
N TYR A 153 -0.11 13.02 9.04
CA TYR A 153 -1.51 12.61 9.23
C TYR A 153 -2.47 13.43 8.35
N GLU A 154 -2.13 14.69 8.08
CA GLU A 154 -2.85 15.59 7.18
C GLU A 154 -2.78 15.11 5.72
N GLU A 155 -1.62 14.65 5.26
CA GLU A 155 -1.45 14.07 3.93
C GLU A 155 -2.15 12.72 3.81
N MET A 156 -2.03 11.87 4.83
CA MET A 156 -2.75 10.59 4.89
C MET A 156 -4.27 10.80 4.82
N ALA A 157 -4.82 11.80 5.51
CA ALA A 157 -6.24 12.13 5.44
C ALA A 157 -6.67 12.46 4.00
N LYS A 158 -5.83 13.21 3.26
CA LYS A 158 -6.05 13.50 1.83
C LYS A 158 -5.87 12.27 0.95
N ILE A 159 -4.88 11.42 1.19
CA ILE A 159 -4.64 10.19 0.39
C ILE A 159 -5.79 9.21 0.57
N LEU A 160 -6.22 9.00 1.81
CA LEU A 160 -7.20 7.99 2.19
C LEU A 160 -8.65 8.46 2.00
N ASP A 161 -8.86 9.78 1.93
CA ASP A 161 -10.17 10.43 1.84
C ASP A 161 -11.02 10.19 3.10
N ILE A 162 -10.40 10.36 4.28
CA ILE A 162 -11.04 10.17 5.60
C ILE A 162 -10.64 11.28 6.56
N PRO A 163 -11.42 11.53 7.64
CA PRO A 163 -11.05 12.52 8.65
C PRO A 163 -9.71 12.22 9.32
N ILE A 164 -8.94 13.26 9.67
CA ILE A 164 -7.64 13.10 10.36
C ILE A 164 -7.76 12.35 11.71
N GLY A 165 -8.88 12.51 12.42
CA GLY A 165 -9.17 11.74 13.64
C GLY A 165 -9.33 10.24 13.37
N THR A 166 -9.89 9.89 12.19
CA THR A 166 -9.98 8.50 11.74
C THR A 166 -8.60 7.96 11.35
N VAL A 167 -7.72 8.77 10.74
CA VAL A 167 -6.32 8.37 10.48
C VAL A 167 -5.63 8.00 11.79
N ARG A 168 -5.66 8.87 12.80
CA ARG A 168 -5.00 8.65 14.10
C ARG A 168 -5.51 7.39 14.79
N SER A 169 -6.83 7.26 14.93
CA SER A 169 -7.45 6.10 15.60
C SER A 169 -7.29 4.79 14.81
N ARG A 170 -7.24 4.84 13.47
CA ARG A 170 -7.01 3.66 12.63
C ARG A 170 -5.55 3.23 12.68
N LEU A 171 -4.60 4.16 12.62
CA LEU A 171 -3.16 3.88 12.71
C LEU A 171 -2.79 3.30 14.07
N HIS A 172 -3.31 3.85 15.16
CA HIS A 172 -3.11 3.29 16.50
C HIS A 172 -3.57 1.82 16.57
N ARG A 173 -4.79 1.54 16.11
CA ARG A 173 -5.33 0.17 16.07
C ARG A 173 -4.50 -0.74 15.16
N ALA A 174 -4.08 -0.24 13.99
CA ALA A 174 -3.26 -0.99 13.05
C ALA A 174 -1.91 -1.39 13.67
N ARG A 175 -1.22 -0.45 14.35
CA ARG A 175 0.05 -0.71 15.02
C ARG A 175 -0.10 -1.72 16.16
N ASN A 176 -1.19 -1.66 16.93
CA ASN A 176 -1.46 -2.67 17.96
C ASN A 176 -1.68 -4.06 17.36
N LEU A 177 -2.46 -4.16 16.28
CA LEU A 177 -2.64 -5.44 15.58
C LEU A 177 -1.32 -5.96 15.02
N LEU A 178 -0.48 -5.08 14.45
CA LEU A 178 0.84 -5.46 13.96
C LEU A 178 1.76 -5.92 15.10
N LYS A 179 1.74 -5.24 16.25
CA LYS A 179 2.48 -5.63 17.45
C LYS A 179 2.11 -7.05 17.88
N GLU A 180 0.82 -7.38 17.95
CA GLU A 180 0.37 -8.73 18.30
C GLU A 180 0.86 -9.78 17.31
N LYS A 181 0.79 -9.48 16.00
CA LYS A 181 1.27 -10.40 14.95
C LYS A 181 2.79 -10.62 15.00
N LEU A 182 3.55 -9.60 15.38
CA LEU A 182 5.01 -9.68 15.49
C LEU A 182 5.50 -10.17 16.86
N ARG A 183 4.61 -10.42 17.83
CA ARG A 183 4.99 -10.80 19.20
C ARG A 183 5.83 -12.09 19.24
N GLY A 184 5.39 -13.13 18.53
CA GLY A 184 6.11 -14.40 18.46
C GLY A 184 7.49 -14.24 17.82
N TYR A 185 7.56 -13.46 16.75
CA TYR A 185 8.82 -13.13 16.08
C TYR A 185 9.77 -12.33 16.97
N ALA A 186 9.25 -11.34 17.70
CA ALA A 186 10.03 -10.54 18.63
C ALA A 186 10.65 -11.41 19.74
N GLN A 187 9.87 -12.37 20.27
CA GLN A 187 10.34 -13.33 21.27
C GLN A 187 11.42 -14.27 20.73
N SER A 188 11.27 -14.80 19.50
CA SER A 188 12.30 -15.65 18.88
C SER A 188 13.60 -14.89 18.63
N MET A 189 13.54 -13.58 18.43
CA MET A 189 14.70 -12.70 18.26
C MET A 189 15.28 -12.19 19.60
N GLY A 190 14.69 -12.56 20.74
CA GLY A 190 15.17 -12.17 22.07
C GLY A 190 14.77 -10.77 22.53
N TYR A 191 13.80 -10.13 21.87
CA TYR A 191 13.23 -8.88 22.36
C TYR A 191 12.31 -9.14 23.55
N LYS A 192 12.45 -8.35 24.62
CA LYS A 192 11.51 -8.35 25.74
C LYS A 192 10.22 -7.70 25.28
N THR A 193 9.16 -8.50 25.12
CA THR A 193 7.81 -7.99 24.91
C THR A 193 7.26 -7.62 26.28
N ASP A 194 7.38 -6.35 26.69
CA ASP A 194 6.94 -5.85 27.99
C ASP A 194 5.41 -6.00 28.15
N GLU A 195 4.96 -7.14 28.69
CA GLU A 195 3.61 -7.39 29.21
C GLU A 195 3.68 -8.44 30.35
N GLU A 196 4.58 -8.23 31.31
CA GLU A 196 4.46 -8.79 32.66
C GLU A 196 4.62 -7.63 33.67
N GLU A 197 3.55 -6.88 33.88
CA GLU A 197 3.21 -6.21 35.16
C GLU A 197 1.69 -6.11 35.30
#